data_AF-A0A523HDA7-F1
#
_entry.id   AF-A0A523HDA7-F1
#
_cell.length_a   1.000
_cell.length_b   1.000
_cell.length_c   1.000
_cell.angle_alpha   90.00
_cell.angle_beta   90.00
_cell.angle_gamma   90.00
#
_symmetry.space_group_name_H-M   'P 1'
#
loop_
_entity.id
_entity.type
_entity.pdbx_description
1 polymer ?
#
loop_
_entity_poly.entity_id
_entity_poly.type
_entity_poly.pdbx_seq_one_letter_code
_entity_poly.pdbx_strand_id
1 'polypeptide(L)'
;MKKSTCKTQSSAVRTILMVGATLLALDTAAAQDSEGAPAQTQAQVESSIGVDMTNQYFFRGIVQENQGAIAQPWIDFVFPLGEGENTSWSFNIGTWNSLHDGPTGSGGAGMSMHYELDAYAGIGVDFAENWSSSVSYVVLYSPNSAFATVKELDISISFDDSGLFGGESSSFSGVQPSVTLAWELAGQSDVGSDEGIYLEAGIE
;
A
#
# COMPACT_ATOMS: atom_id res chain seq x y z
N MET A 1 -35.75 20.45 -47.31
CA MET A 1 -35.44 21.00 -45.97
C MET A 1 -35.81 19.96 -44.91
N LYS A 2 -34.85 19.17 -44.44
CA LYS A 2 -35.03 18.20 -43.34
C LYS A 2 -34.31 18.77 -42.11
N LYS A 3 -35.06 19.10 -41.06
CA LYS A 3 -34.51 19.56 -39.78
C LYS A 3 -33.99 18.34 -39.03
N SER A 4 -32.68 18.28 -38.78
CA SER A 4 -32.07 17.27 -37.90
C SER A 4 -31.95 17.87 -36.51
N THR A 5 -32.58 17.23 -35.53
CA THR A 5 -32.68 17.64 -34.13
C THR A 5 -31.39 17.26 -33.40
N CYS A 6 -30.73 18.27 -32.83
CA CYS A 6 -29.59 18.12 -31.93
C CYS A 6 -30.03 17.42 -30.64
N LYS A 7 -29.50 16.23 -30.34
CA LYS A 7 -29.68 15.55 -29.05
C LYS A 7 -28.56 15.98 -28.11
N THR A 8 -28.93 16.73 -27.08
CA THR A 8 -28.10 17.05 -25.92
C THR A 8 -27.75 15.76 -25.17
N GLN A 9 -26.47 15.36 -25.14
CA GLN A 9 -26.00 14.32 -24.24
C GLN A 9 -25.78 14.95 -22.86
N SER A 10 -26.53 14.45 -21.88
CA SER A 10 -26.41 14.81 -20.48
C SER A 10 -25.16 14.15 -19.90
N SER A 11 -24.19 14.94 -19.43
CA SER A 11 -23.06 14.45 -18.63
C SER A 11 -23.59 13.85 -17.34
N ALA A 12 -23.40 12.53 -17.17
CA ALA A 12 -23.59 11.88 -15.90
C ALA A 12 -22.39 12.18 -15.01
N VAL A 13 -22.64 12.95 -13.94
CA VAL A 13 -21.71 13.17 -12.82
C VAL A 13 -21.38 11.80 -12.22
N ARG A 14 -20.11 11.37 -12.31
CA ARG A 14 -19.61 10.20 -11.60
C ARG A 14 -19.22 10.63 -10.20
N THR A 15 -20.05 10.29 -9.22
CA THR A 15 -19.71 10.35 -7.81
C THR A 15 -18.62 9.33 -7.52
N ILE A 16 -17.41 9.80 -7.20
CA ILE A 16 -16.34 8.98 -6.62
C ILE A 16 -16.71 8.76 -5.15
N LEU A 17 -16.93 7.51 -4.76
CA LEU A 17 -17.12 7.12 -3.37
C LEU A 17 -15.73 6.79 -2.81
N MET A 18 -15.17 7.66 -1.96
CA MET A 18 -14.05 7.26 -1.10
C MET A 18 -14.59 6.27 -0.07
N VAL A 19 -14.07 5.04 -0.09
CA VAL A 19 -14.31 4.07 0.98
C VAL A 19 -13.18 4.27 1.98
N GLY A 20 -13.52 4.78 3.17
CA GLY A 20 -12.58 4.93 4.27
C GLY A 20 -12.23 3.58 4.89
N ALA A 21 -10.94 3.33 5.09
CA ALA A 21 -10.46 2.21 5.89
C ALA A 21 -11.02 2.32 7.32
N THR A 22 -11.68 1.26 7.79
CA THR A 22 -12.18 1.18 9.16
C THR A 22 -11.19 0.32 9.95
N LEU A 23 -10.44 0.92 10.88
CA LEU A 23 -9.66 0.15 11.86
C LEU A 23 -10.62 -0.65 12.75
N LEU A 24 -10.49 -1.97 12.74
CA LEU A 24 -11.16 -2.88 13.67
C LEU A 24 -10.12 -3.37 14.67
N ALA A 25 -10.08 -2.76 15.86
CA ALA A 25 -9.29 -3.28 16.97
C ALA A 25 -9.93 -4.59 17.49
N LEU A 26 -9.25 -5.72 17.32
CA LEU A 26 -9.62 -6.97 18.01
C LEU A 26 -8.93 -7.03 19.36
N ASP A 27 -9.63 -6.56 20.41
CA ASP A 27 -9.21 -6.72 21.80
C ASP A 27 -9.26 -8.19 22.22
N THR A 28 -8.10 -8.85 22.29
CA THR A 28 -7.99 -10.16 22.96
C THR A 28 -7.54 -9.95 24.40
N ALA A 29 -8.47 -9.58 25.27
CA ALA A 29 -8.21 -9.45 26.70
C ALA A 29 -8.21 -10.83 27.38
N ALA A 30 -7.03 -11.39 27.61
CA ALA A 30 -6.83 -12.43 28.62
C ALA A 30 -6.46 -11.76 29.95
N ALA A 31 -7.42 -11.68 30.86
CA ALA A 31 -7.23 -11.14 32.20
C ALA A 31 -6.31 -12.06 33.02
N GLN A 32 -5.17 -11.52 33.48
CA GLN A 32 -4.41 -12.09 34.58
C GLN A 32 -4.07 -10.97 35.56
N ASP A 33 -4.75 -10.98 36.70
CA ASP A 33 -4.51 -10.06 37.80
C ASP A 33 -3.07 -10.20 38.32
N SER A 34 -2.26 -9.16 38.15
CA SER A 34 -1.02 -8.97 38.90
C SER A 34 -0.98 -7.54 39.43
N GLU A 35 -1.18 -7.43 40.73
CA GLU A 35 -1.20 -6.19 41.48
C GLU A 35 0.22 -5.64 41.63
N GLY A 36 0.46 -4.41 41.15
CA GLY A 36 1.58 -3.57 41.60
C GLY A 36 2.75 -3.29 40.65
N ALA A 37 2.66 -3.60 39.36
CA ALA A 37 3.58 -3.03 38.35
C ALA A 37 2.96 -1.75 37.76
N PRO A 38 3.74 -0.69 37.42
CA PRO A 38 3.22 0.37 36.58
C PRO A 38 2.63 -0.30 35.33
N ALA A 39 1.43 0.12 34.93
CA ALA A 39 0.79 -0.39 33.73
C ALA A 39 1.76 -0.20 32.57
N GLN A 40 2.49 -1.25 32.22
CA GLN A 40 3.16 -1.33 30.94
C GLN A 40 2.01 -1.34 29.95
N THR A 41 1.82 -0.23 29.24
CA THR A 41 0.98 -0.21 28.05
C THR A 41 1.51 -1.36 27.20
N GLN A 42 0.78 -2.48 27.20
CA GLN A 42 1.18 -3.61 26.39
C GLN A 42 1.21 -3.10 24.96
N ALA A 43 2.37 -3.20 24.32
CA ALA A 43 2.56 -2.73 22.97
C ALA A 43 1.51 -3.46 22.11
N GLN A 44 0.52 -2.71 21.60
CA GLN A 44 -0.62 -3.30 20.91
C GLN A 44 -0.21 -3.55 19.46
N VAL A 45 -0.56 -4.74 18.95
CA VAL A 45 -0.42 -5.01 17.53
C VAL A 45 -1.48 -4.20 16.81
N GLU A 46 -1.05 -3.33 15.91
CA GLU A 46 -1.96 -2.60 15.04
C GLU A 46 -2.28 -3.48 13.85
N SER A 47 -3.56 -3.56 13.49
CA SER A 47 -4.00 -4.33 12.33
C SER A 47 -4.94 -3.51 11.49
N SER A 48 -4.79 -3.66 10.18
CA SER A 48 -5.60 -2.98 9.20
C SER A 48 -5.92 -3.91 8.04
N ILE A 49 -7.13 -3.79 7.51
CA ILE A 49 -7.61 -4.58 6.38
C ILE A 49 -8.50 -3.69 5.53
N GLY A 50 -8.38 -3.82 4.21
CA GLY A 50 -9.11 -2.98 3.28
C GLY A 50 -9.34 -3.68 1.95
N VAL A 51 -10.15 -3.03 1.12
CA VAL A 51 -10.31 -3.37 -0.29
C VAL A 51 -10.39 -2.08 -1.07
N ASP A 52 -9.39 -1.84 -1.91
CA ASP A 52 -9.42 -0.73 -2.85
C ASP A 52 -10.06 -1.15 -4.16
N MET A 53 -10.80 -0.24 -4.78
CA MET A 53 -11.51 -0.49 -6.04
C MET A 53 -11.01 0.49 -7.09
N THR A 54 -10.50 -0.05 -8.21
CA THR A 54 -9.99 0.74 -9.32
C THR A 54 -10.41 0.12 -10.66
N ASN A 55 -10.15 0.82 -11.75
CA ASN A 55 -10.29 0.34 -13.13
C ASN A 55 -8.99 0.43 -13.93
N GLN A 56 -7.91 0.85 -13.28
CA GLN A 56 -6.58 0.96 -13.86
C GLN A 56 -5.55 0.55 -12.82
N TYR A 57 -4.56 -0.22 -13.25
CA TYR A 57 -3.45 -0.66 -12.42
C TYR A 57 -2.13 -0.35 -13.11
N PHE A 58 -1.27 0.37 -12.39
CA PHE A 58 0.07 0.75 -12.81
C PHE A 58 1.05 0.20 -11.79
N PHE A 59 2.08 -0.47 -12.26
CA PHE A 59 3.20 -0.91 -11.42
C PHE A 59 4.40 -0.05 -11.80
N ARG A 60 4.90 0.76 -10.86
CA ARG A 60 6.06 1.67 -11.07
C ARG A 60 5.93 2.56 -12.31
N GLY A 61 4.72 3.05 -12.56
CA GLY A 61 4.38 3.87 -13.73
C GLY A 61 4.14 3.10 -15.04
N ILE A 62 4.35 1.77 -15.05
CA ILE A 62 4.07 0.91 -16.19
C ILE A 62 2.61 0.44 -16.13
N VAL A 63 1.85 0.65 -17.22
CA VAL A 63 0.46 0.18 -17.33
C VAL A 63 0.44 -1.35 -17.32
N GLN A 64 -0.25 -1.93 -16.35
CA GLN A 64 -0.50 -3.37 -16.27
C GLN A 64 -1.92 -3.71 -16.76
N GLU A 65 -2.92 -2.95 -16.33
CA GLU A 65 -4.32 -3.10 -16.78
C GLU A 65 -5.00 -1.73 -16.86
N ASN A 66 -5.86 -1.53 -17.86
CA ASN A 66 -6.59 -0.27 -18.06
C ASN A 66 -8.08 -0.47 -18.40
N GLN A 67 -8.57 -1.70 -18.26
CA GLN A 67 -9.93 -2.12 -18.56
C GLN A 67 -10.49 -2.97 -17.42
N GLY A 68 -11.83 -2.96 -17.31
CA GLY A 68 -12.53 -3.75 -16.31
C GLY A 68 -12.56 -3.11 -14.92
N ALA A 69 -13.08 -3.86 -13.97
CA ALA A 69 -13.00 -3.60 -12.54
C ALA A 69 -11.84 -4.38 -11.93
N ILE A 70 -11.18 -3.75 -10.96
CA ILE A 70 -10.09 -4.31 -10.19
C ILE A 70 -10.42 -4.13 -8.70
N ALA A 71 -10.37 -5.23 -7.96
CA ALA A 71 -10.52 -5.23 -6.51
C ALA A 71 -9.18 -5.59 -5.86
N GLN A 72 -8.75 -4.78 -4.91
CA GLN A 72 -7.43 -4.84 -4.30
C GLN A 72 -7.52 -5.05 -2.79
N PRO A 73 -7.85 -6.28 -2.34
CA PRO A 73 -7.92 -6.58 -0.93
C PRO A 73 -6.51 -6.66 -0.33
N TRP A 74 -6.35 -6.09 0.85
CA TRP A 74 -5.09 -6.08 1.58
C TRP A 74 -5.31 -6.24 3.07
N ILE A 75 -4.30 -6.76 3.76
CA ILE A 75 -4.24 -6.86 5.23
C ILE A 75 -2.81 -6.58 5.68
N ASP A 76 -2.66 -5.81 6.75
CA ASP A 76 -1.37 -5.45 7.33
C ASP A 76 -1.42 -5.55 8.86
N PHE A 77 -0.30 -5.97 9.43
CA PHE A 77 -0.07 -6.05 10.87
C PHE A 77 1.23 -5.34 11.22
N VAL A 78 1.17 -4.38 12.14
CA VAL A 78 2.33 -3.65 12.67
C VAL A 78 2.54 -4.01 14.13
N PHE A 79 3.76 -4.45 14.41
CA PHE A 79 4.23 -4.85 15.73
C PHE A 79 5.22 -3.79 16.23
N PRO A 80 4.87 -2.99 17.25
CA PRO A 80 5.85 -2.13 17.92
C PRO A 80 6.97 -2.98 18.54
N LEU A 81 8.22 -2.68 18.19
CA LEU A 81 9.41 -3.37 18.71
C LEU A 81 10.06 -2.62 19.88
N GLY A 82 9.81 -1.32 20.01
CA GLY A 82 10.25 -0.51 21.14
C GLY A 82 10.46 0.96 20.79
N GLU A 83 10.66 1.77 21.82
CA GLU A 83 10.85 3.21 21.74
C GLU A 83 12.15 3.62 22.45
N GLY A 84 12.84 4.61 21.88
CA GLY A 84 13.95 5.36 22.46
C GLY A 84 13.60 6.84 22.59
N GLU A 85 14.56 7.68 22.96
CA GLU A 85 14.32 9.10 23.29
C GLU A 85 13.73 9.91 22.12
N ASN A 86 14.11 9.59 20.88
CA ASN A 86 13.57 10.22 19.68
C ASN A 86 13.59 9.23 18.50
N THR A 87 13.24 7.98 18.80
CA THR A 87 13.23 6.89 17.83
C THR A 87 12.22 5.83 18.23
N SER A 88 11.40 5.35 17.31
CA SER A 88 10.55 4.16 17.48
C SER A 88 10.98 3.09 16.47
N TRP A 89 10.73 1.82 16.79
CA TRP A 89 10.98 0.69 15.89
C TRP A 89 9.71 -0.13 15.74
N SER A 90 9.42 -0.57 14.53
CA SER A 90 8.30 -1.44 14.23
C SER A 90 8.71 -2.58 13.30
N PHE A 91 7.99 -3.69 13.38
CA PHE A 91 8.02 -4.75 12.39
C PHE A 91 6.64 -4.83 11.75
N ASN A 92 6.57 -4.86 10.42
CA ASN A 92 5.30 -5.04 9.72
C ASN A 92 5.31 -6.30 8.87
N ILE A 93 4.14 -6.90 8.69
CA ILE A 93 3.90 -8.00 7.77
C ILE A 93 2.50 -7.87 7.20
N GLY A 94 2.38 -8.06 5.89
CA GLY A 94 1.10 -7.90 5.23
C GLY A 94 1.03 -8.63 3.90
N THR A 95 -0.17 -8.62 3.34
CA THR A 95 -0.41 -9.01 1.96
C THR A 95 -1.28 -8.00 1.25
N TRP A 96 -1.03 -7.85 -0.05
CA TRP A 96 -1.85 -7.11 -0.98
C TRP A 96 -2.17 -8.02 -2.16
N ASN A 97 -3.33 -7.85 -2.79
CA ASN A 97 -3.75 -8.68 -3.92
C ASN A 97 -4.36 -7.78 -4.99
N SER A 98 -4.28 -8.18 -6.25
CA SER A 98 -4.98 -7.54 -7.36
C SER A 98 -5.86 -8.55 -8.10
N LEU A 99 -7.18 -8.37 -8.01
CA LEU A 99 -8.18 -9.21 -8.68
C LEU A 99 -8.80 -8.46 -9.85
N HIS A 100 -8.57 -8.93 -11.07
CA HIS A 100 -8.95 -8.27 -12.31
C HIS A 100 -10.09 -9.04 -13.00
N ASP A 101 -11.11 -8.34 -13.50
CA ASP A 101 -12.10 -8.91 -14.42
C ASP A 101 -11.80 -8.61 -15.91
N GLY A 102 -10.74 -7.84 -16.16
CA GLY A 102 -10.27 -7.40 -17.47
C GLY A 102 -9.38 -8.42 -18.21
N PRO A 103 -8.73 -7.99 -19.31
CA PRO A 103 -7.77 -8.79 -20.07
C PRO A 103 -6.73 -9.54 -19.23
N THR A 104 -6.10 -8.89 -18.24
CA THR A 104 -5.08 -9.56 -17.43
C THR A 104 -5.66 -10.57 -16.43
N GLY A 105 -6.98 -10.53 -16.18
CA GLY A 105 -7.72 -11.48 -15.34
C GLY A 105 -8.42 -12.62 -16.10
N SER A 106 -8.23 -12.71 -17.42
CA SER A 106 -8.95 -13.66 -18.28
C SER A 106 -8.07 -14.56 -19.15
N GLY A 107 -6.74 -14.35 -19.17
CA GLY A 107 -5.81 -15.08 -20.05
C GLY A 107 -4.86 -16.07 -19.37
N GLY A 108 -4.81 -16.10 -18.03
CA GLY A 108 -3.80 -16.84 -17.27
C GLY A 108 -4.09 -18.34 -17.07
N ALA A 109 -3.03 -19.15 -16.97
CA ALA A 109 -3.13 -20.52 -16.46
C ALA A 109 -3.15 -20.46 -14.92
N GLY A 110 -4.32 -20.67 -14.30
CA GLY A 110 -4.45 -20.61 -12.84
C GLY A 110 -5.77 -20.01 -12.38
N MET A 111 -5.75 -19.31 -11.24
CA MET A 111 -6.90 -18.55 -10.73
C MET A 111 -7.09 -17.30 -11.59
N SER A 112 -7.83 -17.40 -12.70
CA SER A 112 -7.80 -16.43 -13.81
C SER A 112 -7.79 -14.96 -13.38
N MET A 113 -8.68 -14.57 -12.47
CA MET A 113 -8.83 -13.18 -12.01
C MET A 113 -7.71 -12.70 -11.08
N HIS A 114 -7.00 -13.60 -10.40
CA HIS A 114 -6.00 -13.23 -9.40
C HIS A 114 -4.66 -12.94 -10.09
N TYR A 115 -4.50 -11.69 -10.49
CA TYR A 115 -3.37 -11.20 -11.27
C TYR A 115 -2.08 -11.22 -10.46
N GLU A 116 -2.15 -10.71 -9.24
CA GLU A 116 -0.98 -10.44 -8.41
C GLU A 116 -1.31 -10.61 -6.92
N LEU A 117 -0.34 -11.16 -6.19
CA LEU A 117 -0.30 -11.24 -4.75
C LEU A 117 1.08 -10.77 -4.30
N ASP A 118 1.08 -9.76 -3.44
CA ASP A 118 2.27 -9.24 -2.80
C ASP A 118 2.25 -9.72 -1.35
N ALA A 119 3.31 -10.39 -0.93
CA ALA A 119 3.54 -10.71 0.46
C ALA A 119 4.82 -10.01 0.93
N TYR A 120 4.74 -9.26 2.01
CA TYR A 120 5.85 -8.45 2.47
C TYR A 120 6.04 -8.52 3.97
N ALA A 121 7.29 -8.32 4.39
CA ALA A 121 7.65 -8.13 5.78
C ALA A 121 8.78 -7.09 5.88
N GLY A 122 8.70 -6.19 6.84
CA GLY A 122 9.62 -5.05 6.93
C GLY A 122 9.89 -4.59 8.36
N ILE A 123 10.91 -3.75 8.48
CA ILE A 123 11.26 -3.02 9.70
C ILE A 123 11.11 -1.54 9.41
N GLY A 124 10.38 -0.84 10.28
CA GLY A 124 10.22 0.61 10.26
C GLY A 124 10.95 1.28 11.41
N VAL A 125 11.38 2.52 11.17
CA VAL A 125 12.00 3.40 12.17
C VAL A 125 11.45 4.80 11.99
N ASP A 126 10.78 5.34 13.00
CA ASP A 126 10.55 6.79 13.07
C ASP A 126 11.65 7.40 13.92
N PHE A 127 12.18 8.54 13.51
CA PHE A 127 13.29 9.21 14.20
C PHE A 127 13.28 10.71 13.96
N ALA A 128 13.98 11.44 14.82
CA ALA A 128 14.13 12.89 14.68
C ALA A 128 12.78 13.63 14.51
N GLU A 129 11.76 13.16 15.24
CA GLU A 129 10.36 13.63 15.30
C GLU A 129 9.55 13.55 13.97
N ASN A 130 10.21 13.72 12.83
CA ASN A 130 9.57 13.97 11.54
C ASN A 130 10.08 13.05 10.43
N TRP A 131 11.00 12.13 10.71
CA TRP A 131 11.51 11.21 9.70
C TRP A 131 11.02 9.81 9.96
N SER A 132 10.66 9.12 8.88
CA SER A 132 10.38 7.69 8.90
C SER A 132 11.23 7.01 7.84
N SER A 133 11.75 5.83 8.15
CA SER A 133 12.46 4.99 7.19
C SER A 133 12.06 3.54 7.36
N SER A 134 12.02 2.79 6.27
CA SER A 134 11.70 1.38 6.30
C SER A 134 12.59 0.58 5.36
N VAL A 135 12.73 -0.71 5.68
CA VAL A 135 13.30 -1.72 4.79
C VAL A 135 12.33 -2.90 4.78
N SER A 136 11.86 -3.28 3.59
CA SER A 136 10.88 -4.34 3.38
C SER A 136 11.39 -5.36 2.39
N TYR A 137 11.20 -6.64 2.70
CA TYR A 137 11.36 -7.70 1.72
C TYR A 137 9.98 -8.02 1.14
N VAL A 138 9.86 -7.98 -0.19
CA VAL A 138 8.61 -8.14 -0.92
C VAL A 138 8.71 -9.34 -1.85
N VAL A 139 7.64 -10.15 -1.92
CA VAL A 139 7.48 -11.21 -2.91
C VAL A 139 6.27 -10.88 -3.76
N LEU A 140 6.50 -10.59 -5.03
CA LEU A 140 5.47 -10.36 -6.04
C LEU A 140 5.21 -11.70 -6.75
N TYR A 141 4.02 -12.25 -6.55
CA TYR A 141 3.61 -13.53 -7.14
C TYR A 141 2.43 -13.32 -8.07
N SER A 142 2.40 -14.06 -9.18
CA SER A 142 1.26 -14.06 -10.12
C SER A 142 0.48 -15.38 -10.04
N PRO A 143 -0.63 -15.45 -9.28
CA PRO A 143 -1.43 -16.67 -9.16
C PRO A 143 -2.09 -17.13 -10.46
N ASN A 144 -2.30 -16.22 -11.41
CA ASN A 144 -2.77 -16.55 -12.75
C ASN A 144 -1.64 -16.78 -13.77
N SER A 145 -0.38 -16.76 -13.32
CA SER A 145 0.81 -16.97 -14.16
C SER A 145 1.01 -15.92 -15.26
N ALA A 146 0.57 -14.67 -15.05
CA ALA A 146 0.79 -13.58 -15.99
C ALA A 146 2.27 -13.14 -16.04
N PHE A 147 3.01 -13.31 -14.95
CA PHE A 147 4.44 -13.03 -14.85
C PHE A 147 5.15 -14.00 -13.88
N ALA A 148 6.48 -14.00 -13.89
CA ALA A 148 7.29 -14.84 -13.00
C ALA A 148 7.38 -14.23 -11.59
N THR A 149 7.59 -15.05 -10.56
CA THR A 149 7.78 -14.53 -9.20
C THR A 149 8.98 -13.59 -9.12
N VAL A 150 8.77 -12.42 -8.56
CA VAL A 150 9.81 -11.42 -8.27
C VAL A 150 10.00 -11.32 -6.76
N LYS A 151 11.23 -11.10 -6.32
CA LYS A 151 11.60 -10.87 -4.93
C LYS A 151 12.41 -9.61 -4.84
N GLU A 152 12.07 -8.72 -3.94
CA GLU A 152 12.66 -7.39 -3.89
C GLU A 152 12.99 -6.99 -2.45
N LEU A 153 13.94 -6.07 -2.34
CA LEU A 153 14.20 -5.31 -1.12
C LEU A 153 13.88 -3.85 -1.39
N ASP A 154 12.91 -3.33 -0.65
CA ASP A 154 12.44 -1.96 -0.76
C ASP A 154 12.98 -1.16 0.43
N ILE A 155 13.56 -0.01 0.15
CA ILE A 155 14.12 0.91 1.14
C ILE A 155 13.45 2.25 0.93
N SER A 156 12.75 2.73 1.95
CA SER A 156 12.04 4.02 1.90
C SER A 156 12.53 4.97 2.98
N ILE A 157 12.47 6.26 2.68
CA ILE A 157 12.59 7.35 3.64
C ILE A 157 11.55 8.41 3.32
N SER A 158 10.86 8.92 4.35
CA SER A 158 9.88 9.99 4.25
C SER A 158 10.13 11.05 5.32
N PHE A 159 9.60 12.25 5.07
CA PHE A 159 9.68 13.37 6.00
C PHE A 159 8.31 14.02 6.18
N ASP A 160 7.84 14.12 7.42
CA ASP A 160 6.66 14.88 7.78
C ASP A 160 6.99 16.37 7.85
N ASP A 161 6.56 17.11 6.82
CA ASP A 161 6.76 18.55 6.69
C ASP A 161 5.58 19.39 7.21
N SER A 162 4.58 18.78 7.85
CA SER A 162 3.38 19.45 8.35
C SER A 162 3.71 20.62 9.31
N GLY A 163 4.72 20.44 10.16
CA GLY A 163 5.22 21.48 11.06
C GLY A 163 5.73 22.74 10.35
N LEU A 164 6.16 22.63 9.09
CA LEU A 164 6.59 23.78 8.27
C LEU A 164 5.42 24.59 7.71
N PHE A 165 4.22 24.00 7.66
CA PHE A 165 3.02 24.58 7.07
C PHE A 165 1.93 24.95 8.08
N GLY A 166 2.29 25.07 9.36
CA GLY A 166 1.38 25.46 10.44
C GLY A 166 0.85 24.29 11.28
N GLY A 167 1.36 23.08 11.04
CA GLY A 167 1.04 21.87 11.77
C GLY A 167 -0.46 21.58 11.79
N GLU A 168 -0.94 21.04 12.92
CA GLU A 168 -2.34 20.69 13.18
C GLU A 168 -3.35 21.84 13.02
N SER A 169 -2.89 23.09 12.99
CA SER A 169 -3.76 24.26 12.81
C SER A 169 -3.98 24.64 11.35
N SER A 170 -3.26 24.01 10.42
CA SER A 170 -3.36 24.24 8.99
C SER A 170 -4.33 23.25 8.35
N SER A 171 -5.06 23.69 7.30
CA SER A 171 -5.80 22.77 6.43
C SER A 171 -4.90 22.09 5.39
N PHE A 172 -3.61 22.42 5.39
CA PHE A 172 -2.59 21.85 4.52
C PHE A 172 -1.50 21.23 5.36
N SER A 173 -1.38 19.90 5.30
CA SER A 173 -0.42 19.11 6.06
C SER A 173 0.98 19.09 5.44
N GLY A 174 1.27 19.91 4.42
CA GLY A 174 2.52 19.85 3.68
C GLY A 174 2.44 18.95 2.45
N VAL A 175 3.60 18.60 1.88
CA VAL A 175 3.68 17.71 0.70
C VAL A 175 4.22 16.33 1.04
N GLN A 176 4.62 16.09 2.29
CA GLN A 176 4.99 14.77 2.81
C GLN A 176 5.99 14.03 1.89
N PRO A 177 7.16 14.61 1.60
CA PRO A 177 8.06 14.08 0.58
C PRO A 177 8.65 12.71 0.99
N SER A 178 8.82 11.85 -0.01
CA SER A 178 9.39 10.52 0.16
C SER A 178 10.33 10.12 -0.97
N VAL A 179 11.22 9.17 -0.68
CA VAL A 179 12.05 8.48 -1.67
C VAL A 179 12.02 6.99 -1.37
N THR A 180 11.79 6.18 -2.40
CA THR A 180 11.84 4.71 -2.33
C THR A 180 12.84 4.18 -3.35
N LEU A 181 13.68 3.25 -2.91
CA LEU A 181 14.52 2.43 -3.77
C LEU A 181 14.07 0.98 -3.64
N ALA A 182 13.70 0.35 -4.75
CA ALA A 182 13.39 -1.07 -4.78
C ALA A 182 14.47 -1.80 -5.58
N TRP A 183 15.03 -2.84 -4.98
CA TRP A 183 16.08 -3.65 -5.58
C TRP A 183 15.59 -5.07 -5.79
N GLU A 184 15.49 -5.48 -7.05
CA GLU A 184 15.17 -6.85 -7.43
C GLU A 184 16.32 -7.81 -7.03
N LEU A 185 15.98 -8.78 -6.18
CA LEU A 185 16.88 -9.82 -5.69
C LEU A 185 16.78 -11.10 -6.51
N ALA A 186 15.63 -11.32 -7.14
CA ALA A 186 15.37 -12.42 -8.07
C ALA A 186 14.14 -12.12 -8.92
N GLY A 187 14.18 -12.51 -10.20
CA GLY A 187 13.13 -12.18 -11.16
C GLY A 187 13.32 -10.77 -11.73
N GLN A 188 12.38 -10.30 -12.53
CA GLN A 188 12.37 -8.92 -13.03
C GLN A 188 10.95 -8.39 -13.10
N SER A 189 10.81 -7.09 -12.91
CA SER A 189 9.53 -6.39 -12.76
C SER A 189 9.31 -5.30 -13.83
N ASP A 190 10.20 -5.20 -14.82
CA ASP A 190 10.29 -4.08 -15.79
C ASP A 190 10.24 -4.51 -17.28
N VAL A 191 9.73 -5.72 -17.55
CA VAL A 191 9.71 -6.38 -18.88
C VAL A 191 11.10 -6.64 -19.49
N GLY A 192 12.17 -6.44 -18.73
CA GLY A 192 13.55 -6.71 -19.09
C GLY A 192 13.95 -8.18 -19.00
N SER A 193 15.26 -8.42 -19.04
CA SER A 193 15.87 -9.77 -18.93
C SER A 193 16.62 -10.02 -17.63
N ASP A 194 16.88 -8.96 -16.84
CA ASP A 194 17.83 -8.97 -15.73
C ASP A 194 17.22 -8.26 -14.53
N GLU A 195 17.69 -8.58 -13.32
CA GLU A 195 17.31 -7.86 -12.11
C GLU A 195 17.68 -6.36 -12.20
N GLY A 196 16.77 -5.51 -11.72
CA GLY A 196 16.88 -4.06 -11.77
C GLY A 196 16.87 -3.35 -10.41
N ILE A 197 17.06 -2.04 -10.48
CA ILE A 197 16.84 -1.12 -9.37
C ILE A 197 15.86 -0.05 -9.85
N TYR A 198 14.79 0.13 -9.09
CA TYR A 198 13.82 1.20 -9.26
C TYR A 198 14.05 2.29 -8.21
N LEU A 199 13.84 3.55 -8.60
CA LEU A 199 13.89 4.70 -7.70
C LEU A 199 12.68 5.59 -7.95
N GLU A 200 11.99 5.95 -6.87
CA GLU A 200 10.83 6.83 -6.88
C GLU A 200 11.04 7.99 -5.92
N ALA A 201 10.54 9.16 -6.30
CA ALA A 201 10.35 10.29 -5.40
C ALA A 201 8.85 10.62 -5.35
N GLY A 202 8.30 10.72 -4.14
CA GLY A 202 6.88 10.90 -3.88
C GLY A 202 6.57 12.18 -3.11
N ILE A 203 5.29 12.58 -3.21
CA ILE A 203 4.62 13.58 -2.37
C ILE A 203 3.20 13.09 -2.11
N GLU A 204 2.63 13.44 -0.95
CA GLU A 204 1.25 13.09 -0.55
C GLU A 204 0.47 14.30 -0.03
#